data_AF-M4RR34-F1
#
_entry.id   AF-M4RR34-F1
#
_cell.length_a   1.000
_cell.length_b   1.000
_cell.length_c   1.000
_cell.angle_alpha   90.00
_cell.angle_beta   90.00
_cell.angle_gamma   90.00
#
_symmetry.space_group_name_H-M   'P 1'
#
loop_
_entity.id
_entity.type
_entity.pdbx_description
1 polymer ?
#
loop_
_entity_poly.entity_id
_entity_poly.type
_entity_poly.pdbx_seq_one_letter_code
_entity_poly.pdbx_strand_id
1 'polypeptide(L)'
;MHPKAQKILTGEDGSLDEFRVLDREERLALLKINHEHTLDFITNGLGMEQYIGNSKQERTDFVRNQEEKLNFTRTLLIDAIKPKLGVGDLIKIPQIYASVIFSSKQSHNFLDLPKAGMVINRAAERGSISKVFAECLLSIVGHFPQGYGITYIPKDNDMQDMERYEYAIVTELNPADPYIPRCRVATRNLTFISGGHTNSVNMESNLYFSTAKKKLEKVNPARLEEILRKLASNFEERKTLDLIPSYWNPYGFFCYKKLQNLWNKA
;
A
#
# COMPACT_ATOMS: atom_id res chain seq x y z
N MET A 1 10.96 -10.81 18.95
CA MET A 1 11.54 -11.52 17.78
C MET A 1 12.55 -12.53 18.30
N HIS A 2 12.68 -13.71 17.68
CA HIS A 2 13.55 -14.78 18.20
C HIS A 2 15.05 -14.37 18.15
N PRO A 3 15.90 -14.69 19.15
CA PRO A 3 17.29 -14.24 19.19
C PRO A 3 18.12 -14.61 17.94
N LYS A 4 17.89 -15.81 17.38
CA LYS A 4 18.56 -16.21 16.13
C LYS A 4 18.16 -15.35 14.93
N ALA A 5 16.92 -14.88 14.87
CA ALA A 5 16.46 -13.96 13.82
C ALA A 5 17.11 -12.58 13.98
N GLN A 6 17.24 -12.09 15.22
CA GLN A 6 17.93 -10.83 15.50
C GLN A 6 19.39 -10.89 15.05
N LYS A 7 20.13 -11.95 15.38
CA LYS A 7 21.50 -12.14 14.91
C LYS A 7 21.65 -12.10 13.39
N ILE A 8 20.70 -12.67 12.65
CA ILE A 8 20.71 -12.59 11.18
C ILE A 8 20.53 -11.14 10.71
N LEU A 9 19.61 -10.40 11.31
CA LEU A 9 19.31 -9.02 10.92
C LEU A 9 20.45 -8.06 11.27
N THR A 10 20.94 -8.12 12.51
CA THR A 10 21.90 -7.15 13.06
C THR A 10 23.35 -7.62 13.03
N GLY A 11 23.63 -8.84 12.55
CA GLY A 11 24.94 -9.47 12.70
C GLY A 11 25.17 -10.02 14.12
N GLU A 12 26.22 -10.82 14.28
CA GLU A 12 26.59 -11.44 15.57
C GLU A 12 26.92 -10.42 16.66
N ASP A 13 27.44 -9.26 16.27
CA ASP A 13 27.83 -8.16 17.15
C ASP A 13 26.80 -7.03 17.26
N GLY A 14 25.69 -7.13 16.50
CA GLY A 14 24.63 -6.11 16.49
C GLY A 14 24.96 -4.85 15.67
N SER A 15 26.02 -4.86 14.86
CA SER A 15 26.49 -3.67 14.13
C SER A 15 25.82 -3.43 12.78
N LEU A 16 25.15 -4.43 12.22
CA LEU A 16 24.55 -4.35 10.88
C LEU A 16 23.18 -3.68 10.91
N ASP A 17 22.86 -2.94 9.85
CA ASP A 17 21.54 -2.36 9.62
C ASP A 17 20.50 -3.48 9.41
N GLU A 18 19.48 -3.52 10.25
CA GLU A 18 18.39 -4.51 10.19
C GLU A 18 17.56 -4.42 8.89
N PHE A 19 17.62 -3.30 8.17
CA PHE A 19 16.94 -3.09 6.90
C PHE A 19 17.81 -3.36 5.67
N ARG A 20 19.05 -3.84 5.86
CA ARG A 20 19.93 -4.20 4.76
C ARG A 20 19.35 -5.32 3.90
N VAL A 21 19.84 -5.41 2.67
CA VAL A 21 19.52 -6.54 1.81
C VAL A 21 20.24 -7.78 2.35
N LEU A 22 19.46 -8.77 2.80
CA LEU A 22 19.97 -10.08 3.17
C LEU A 22 20.34 -10.87 1.91
N ASP A 23 21.44 -11.62 2.00
CA ASP A 23 21.75 -12.59 0.96
C ASP A 23 20.74 -13.75 0.93
N ARG A 24 20.88 -14.64 -0.05
CA ARG A 24 19.93 -15.75 -0.24
C ARG A 24 19.93 -16.70 0.96
N GLU A 25 21.07 -16.99 1.56
CA GLU A 25 21.20 -17.95 2.65
C GLU A 25 20.65 -17.37 3.96
N GLU A 26 21.06 -16.15 4.30
CA GLU A 26 20.54 -15.38 5.43
C GLU A 26 19.03 -15.24 5.36
N ARG A 27 18.51 -14.89 4.18
CA ARG A 27 17.06 -14.76 3.96
C ARG A 27 16.34 -16.08 4.14
N LEU A 28 16.87 -17.19 3.62
CA LEU A 28 16.27 -18.51 3.79
C LEU A 28 16.28 -18.95 5.27
N ALA A 29 17.38 -18.71 5.98
CA ALA A 29 17.49 -19.00 7.40
C ALA A 29 16.48 -18.19 8.22
N LEU A 30 16.37 -16.89 7.96
CA LEU A 30 15.41 -16.01 8.63
C LEU A 30 13.96 -16.45 8.38
N LEU A 31 13.61 -16.77 7.13
CA LEU A 31 12.28 -17.24 6.77
C LEU A 31 11.92 -18.55 7.49
N LYS A 32 12.88 -19.47 7.61
CA LYS A 32 12.70 -20.73 8.33
C LYS A 32 12.43 -20.50 9.82
N ILE A 33 13.28 -19.70 10.48
CA ILE A 33 13.13 -19.36 11.90
C ILE A 33 11.76 -18.68 12.15
N ASN A 34 11.41 -17.69 11.33
CA ASN A 34 10.15 -16.97 11.47
C ASN A 34 8.95 -17.91 11.31
N HIS A 35 9.00 -18.83 10.34
CA HIS A 35 7.92 -19.80 10.16
C HIS A 35 7.79 -20.76 11.34
N GLU A 36 8.91 -21.37 11.76
CA GLU A 36 8.93 -22.33 12.87
C GLU A 36 8.35 -21.72 14.14
N HIS A 37 8.81 -20.53 14.52
CA HIS A 37 8.31 -19.85 15.71
C HIS A 37 6.92 -19.24 15.55
N THR A 38 6.48 -18.92 14.33
CA THR A 38 5.08 -18.52 14.10
C THR A 38 4.14 -19.69 14.34
N LEU A 39 4.48 -20.89 13.83
CA LEU A 39 3.67 -22.08 14.06
C LEU A 39 3.69 -22.51 15.53
N ASP A 40 4.85 -22.45 16.18
CA ASP A 40 4.97 -22.75 17.61
C ASP A 40 4.14 -21.77 18.45
N PHE A 41 4.22 -20.47 18.17
CA PHE A 41 3.41 -19.47 18.87
C PHE A 41 1.91 -19.71 18.68
N ILE A 42 1.44 -20.00 17.46
CA ILE A 42 0.02 -20.29 17.22
C ILE A 42 -0.41 -21.60 17.90
N THR A 43 0.44 -22.64 17.89
CA THR A 43 0.07 -23.97 18.37
C THR A 43 0.18 -24.10 19.89
N ASN A 44 1.24 -23.55 20.49
CA ASN A 44 1.58 -23.74 21.89
C ASN A 44 1.49 -22.44 22.71
N GLY A 45 1.68 -21.29 22.08
CA GLY A 45 1.55 -19.98 22.73
C GLY A 45 0.10 -19.52 22.88
N LEU A 46 -0.64 -19.50 21.77
CA LEU A 46 -2.08 -19.25 21.74
C LEU A 46 -2.87 -20.55 21.98
N GLY A 47 -2.60 -21.58 21.18
CA GLY A 47 -3.21 -22.89 21.31
C GLY A 47 -4.74 -22.87 21.24
N MET A 48 -5.36 -23.81 21.96
CA MET A 48 -6.82 -23.88 22.09
C MET A 48 -7.27 -23.17 23.36
N GLU A 49 -8.40 -22.47 23.27
CA GLU A 49 -9.05 -21.91 24.45
C GLU A 49 -9.51 -23.01 25.42
N GLN A 50 -9.61 -22.67 26.70
CA GLN A 50 -10.13 -23.57 27.71
C GLN A 50 -11.66 -23.47 27.76
N TYR A 51 -12.33 -24.62 27.77
CA TYR A 51 -13.78 -24.67 27.97
C TYR A 51 -14.16 -24.27 29.40
N ILE A 52 -15.14 -23.38 29.53
CA ILE A 52 -15.71 -22.95 30.81
C ILE A 52 -17.21 -23.29 30.79
N GLY A 53 -17.60 -24.28 31.60
CA GLY A 53 -18.99 -24.73 31.69
C GLY A 53 -19.10 -26.11 32.34
N ASN A 54 -20.33 -26.58 32.53
CA ASN A 54 -20.62 -27.82 33.27
C ASN A 54 -21.19 -28.95 32.41
N SER A 55 -21.54 -28.69 31.14
CA SER A 55 -22.06 -29.71 30.23
C SER A 55 -20.93 -30.47 29.54
N LYS A 56 -20.98 -31.82 29.61
CA LYS A 56 -20.03 -32.71 28.92
C LYS A 56 -20.19 -32.65 27.40
N GLN A 57 -21.43 -32.49 26.92
CA GLN A 57 -21.71 -32.40 25.50
C GLN A 57 -21.16 -31.09 24.93
N GLU A 58 -21.44 -29.97 25.59
CA GLU A 58 -20.90 -28.66 25.19
C GLU A 58 -19.37 -28.64 25.22
N ARG A 59 -18.74 -29.25 26.23
CA ARG A 59 -17.28 -29.41 26.27
C ARG A 59 -16.75 -30.14 25.04
N THR A 60 -17.42 -31.22 24.63
CA THR A 60 -17.00 -32.03 23.48
C THR A 60 -17.11 -31.24 22.17
N ASP A 61 -18.23 -30.55 21.97
CA ASP A 61 -18.46 -29.73 20.78
C ASP A 61 -17.50 -28.53 20.74
N PHE A 62 -17.22 -27.91 21.89
CA PHE A 62 -16.27 -26.81 22.02
C PHE A 62 -14.85 -27.25 21.65
N VAL A 63 -14.36 -28.37 22.21
CA VAL A 63 -13.01 -28.89 21.92
C VAL A 63 -12.87 -29.21 20.44
N ARG A 64 -13.85 -29.89 19.83
CA ARG A 64 -13.84 -30.16 18.38
C ARG A 64 -13.71 -28.87 17.57
N ASN A 65 -14.50 -27.84 17.90
CA ASN A 65 -14.46 -26.56 17.20
C ASN A 65 -13.10 -25.84 17.38
N GLN A 66 -12.51 -25.87 18.57
CA GLN A 66 -11.19 -25.30 18.81
C GLN A 66 -10.09 -26.03 18.03
N GLU A 67 -10.16 -27.37 17.96
CA GLU A 67 -9.25 -28.18 17.14
C GLU A 67 -9.37 -27.83 15.64
N GLU A 68 -10.59 -27.72 15.12
CA GLU A 68 -10.86 -27.33 13.74
C GLU A 68 -10.30 -25.93 13.42
N LYS A 69 -10.55 -24.94 14.28
CA LYS A 69 -10.00 -23.58 14.15
C LYS A 69 -8.48 -23.56 14.14
N LEU A 70 -7.85 -24.29 15.07
CA LEU A 70 -6.39 -24.35 15.16
C LEU A 70 -5.80 -25.02 13.91
N ASN A 71 -6.37 -26.14 13.48
CA ASN A 71 -5.94 -26.85 12.28
C ASN A 71 -6.10 -26.00 11.02
N PHE A 72 -7.21 -25.29 10.88
CA PHE A 72 -7.43 -24.35 9.78
C PHE A 72 -6.39 -23.22 9.78
N THR A 73 -6.14 -22.59 10.93
CA THR A 73 -5.15 -21.52 11.07
C THR A 73 -3.74 -22.00 10.73
N ARG A 74 -3.34 -23.18 11.21
CA ARG A 74 -2.05 -23.79 10.88
C ARG A 74 -1.93 -24.07 9.38
N THR A 75 -2.98 -24.61 8.78
CA THR A 75 -3.03 -24.90 7.33
C THR A 75 -2.84 -23.61 6.52
N LEU A 76 -3.58 -22.55 6.85
CA LEU A 76 -3.44 -21.23 6.20
C LEU A 76 -1.98 -20.72 6.24
N LEU A 77 -1.33 -20.79 7.40
CA LEU A 77 0.02 -20.29 7.59
C LEU A 77 1.09 -21.13 6.87
N ILE A 78 0.93 -22.46 6.88
CA ILE A 78 1.82 -23.37 6.15
C ILE A 78 1.68 -23.14 4.65
N ASP A 79 0.44 -23.05 4.15
CA ASP A 79 0.15 -22.88 2.74
C ASP A 79 0.58 -21.50 2.22
N ALA A 80 0.61 -20.46 3.05
CA ALA A 80 1.08 -19.13 2.66
C ALA A 80 2.57 -19.09 2.23
N ILE A 81 3.38 -20.05 2.66
CA ILE A 81 4.82 -20.12 2.29
C ILE A 81 5.01 -20.67 0.89
N LYS A 82 4.26 -21.73 0.56
CA LYS A 82 4.22 -22.34 -0.77
C LYS A 82 2.77 -22.39 -1.22
N PRO A 83 2.20 -21.24 -1.63
CA PRO A 83 0.83 -21.20 -2.11
C PRO A 83 0.69 -22.18 -3.29
N LYS A 84 -0.12 -23.22 -3.10
CA LYS A 84 -0.50 -24.17 -4.15
C LYS A 84 -1.82 -23.74 -4.80
N LEU A 85 -1.99 -22.43 -5.03
CA LEU A 85 -3.25 -21.83 -5.51
C LEU A 85 -4.46 -22.14 -4.59
N GLY A 86 -4.19 -22.26 -3.28
CA GLY A 86 -5.17 -22.64 -2.26
C GLY A 86 -5.43 -21.51 -1.25
N VAL A 87 -5.94 -21.86 -0.08
CA VAL A 87 -6.32 -20.90 0.98
C VAL A 87 -5.16 -20.04 1.50
N GLY A 88 -3.91 -20.52 1.38
CA GLY A 88 -2.72 -19.75 1.73
C GLY A 88 -2.53 -18.45 0.93
N ASP A 89 -3.13 -18.33 -0.25
CA ASP A 89 -3.10 -17.10 -1.05
C ASP A 89 -3.86 -15.94 -0.39
N LEU A 90 -4.82 -16.23 0.50
CA LEU A 90 -5.50 -15.22 1.32
C LEU A 90 -4.52 -14.44 2.19
N ILE A 91 -3.39 -15.03 2.57
CA ILE A 91 -2.33 -14.38 3.35
C ILE A 91 -1.22 -13.90 2.42
N LYS A 92 -0.82 -14.73 1.45
CA LYS A 92 0.36 -14.45 0.62
C LYS A 92 0.19 -13.20 -0.24
N ILE A 93 -0.96 -13.00 -0.85
CA ILE A 93 -1.18 -11.88 -1.77
C ILE A 93 -1.16 -10.53 -1.02
N PRO A 94 -1.90 -10.36 0.11
CA PRO A 94 -1.75 -9.17 0.95
C PRO A 94 -0.32 -8.96 1.46
N GLN A 95 0.40 -10.04 1.79
CA GLN A 95 1.80 -9.94 2.21
C GLN A 95 2.70 -9.38 1.10
N ILE A 96 2.52 -9.83 -0.14
CA ILE A 96 3.25 -9.29 -1.31
C ILE A 96 2.91 -7.81 -1.48
N TYR A 97 1.63 -7.44 -1.45
CA TYR A 97 1.18 -6.05 -1.54
C TYR A 97 1.84 -5.18 -0.46
N ALA A 98 1.71 -5.57 0.80
CA ALA A 98 2.28 -4.86 1.95
C ALA A 98 3.81 -4.72 1.85
N SER A 99 4.51 -5.73 1.32
CA SER A 99 5.96 -5.65 1.12
C SER A 99 6.40 -4.59 0.10
N VAL A 100 5.54 -4.24 -0.86
CA VAL A 100 5.80 -3.15 -1.81
C VAL A 100 5.43 -1.81 -1.18
N ILE A 101 4.28 -1.73 -0.51
CA ILE A 101 3.75 -0.48 0.05
C ILE A 101 4.57 0.01 1.25
N PHE A 102 5.01 -0.91 2.11
CA PHE A 102 5.75 -0.61 3.34
C PHE A 102 7.22 -1.04 3.24
N SER A 103 7.79 -0.96 2.04
CA SER A 103 9.18 -1.35 1.81
C SER A 103 10.13 -0.42 2.59
N SER A 104 10.92 -0.99 3.49
CA SER A 104 11.99 -0.30 4.24
C SER A 104 13.30 -0.14 3.46
N LYS A 105 13.36 -0.59 2.19
CA LYS A 105 14.57 -0.47 1.37
C LYS A 105 14.94 1.00 1.17
N GLN A 106 16.22 1.32 1.30
CA GLN A 106 16.75 2.67 1.08
C GLN A 106 16.43 3.23 -0.32
N SER A 107 16.31 2.36 -1.33
CA SER A 107 15.94 2.73 -2.70
C SER A 107 14.43 2.80 -2.96
N HIS A 108 13.59 2.82 -1.93
CA HIS A 108 12.15 2.82 -2.10
C HIS A 108 11.67 4.16 -2.67
N ASN A 109 11.12 4.12 -3.89
CA ASN A 109 10.57 5.30 -4.53
C ASN A 109 9.04 5.31 -4.38
N PHE A 110 8.50 6.38 -3.80
CA PHE A 110 7.06 6.56 -3.65
C PHE A 110 6.32 6.49 -4.98
N LEU A 111 6.91 6.94 -6.09
CA LEU A 111 6.34 6.83 -7.45
C LEU A 111 6.02 5.38 -7.84
N ASP A 112 6.74 4.40 -7.30
CA ASP A 112 6.60 3.00 -7.67
C ASP A 112 5.46 2.29 -6.94
N LEU A 113 4.85 2.93 -5.94
CA LEU A 113 3.76 2.33 -5.16
C LEU A 113 2.62 1.78 -6.03
N PRO A 114 2.17 2.46 -7.10
CA PRO A 114 1.12 1.92 -7.95
C PRO A 114 1.52 0.67 -8.75
N LYS A 115 2.82 0.36 -8.83
CA LYS A 115 3.34 -0.85 -9.46
C LYS A 115 3.13 -2.09 -8.59
N ALA A 116 2.70 -1.97 -7.33
CA ALA A 116 2.36 -3.12 -6.48
C ALA A 116 1.37 -4.07 -7.17
N GLY A 117 0.34 -3.51 -7.83
CA GLY A 117 -0.61 -4.33 -8.58
C GLY A 117 0.02 -5.06 -9.77
N MET A 118 1.00 -4.46 -10.44
CA MET A 118 1.75 -5.14 -11.51
C MET A 118 2.59 -6.30 -10.98
N VAL A 119 3.19 -6.16 -9.80
CA VAL A 119 3.94 -7.24 -9.14
C VAL A 119 3.01 -8.42 -8.84
N ILE A 120 1.82 -8.14 -8.31
CA ILE A 120 0.80 -9.15 -8.01
C ILE A 120 0.31 -9.83 -9.28
N ASN A 121 -0.07 -9.06 -10.31
CA ASN A 121 -0.54 -9.62 -11.58
C ASN A 121 0.51 -10.51 -12.25
N ARG A 122 1.79 -10.09 -12.27
CA ARG A 122 2.88 -10.93 -12.79
C ARG A 122 3.08 -12.21 -12.00
N ALA A 123 2.92 -12.17 -10.67
CA ALA A 123 3.00 -13.37 -9.84
C ALA A 123 1.84 -14.34 -10.14
N ALA A 124 0.64 -13.80 -10.37
CA ALA A 124 -0.54 -14.57 -10.77
C ALA A 124 -0.40 -15.18 -12.17
N GLU A 125 0.07 -14.40 -13.16
CA GLU A 125 0.33 -14.86 -14.53
C GLU A 125 1.35 -16.01 -14.58
N ARG A 126 2.34 -15.98 -13.68
CA ARG A 126 3.34 -17.06 -13.52
C ARG A 126 2.82 -18.27 -12.74
N GLY A 127 1.54 -18.26 -12.32
CA GLY A 127 0.94 -19.33 -11.52
C GLY A 127 1.53 -19.47 -10.11
N SER A 128 2.21 -18.43 -9.60
CA SER A 128 2.80 -18.44 -8.25
C SER A 128 1.78 -18.11 -7.16
N ILE A 129 0.65 -17.50 -7.52
CA ILE A 129 -0.49 -17.16 -6.66
C ILE A 129 -1.78 -17.23 -7.50
N SER A 130 -2.93 -17.37 -6.84
CA SER A 130 -4.25 -17.38 -7.48
C SER A 130 -4.58 -16.05 -8.16
N LYS A 131 -4.95 -16.12 -9.45
CA LYS A 131 -5.42 -14.97 -10.22
C LYS A 131 -6.71 -14.37 -9.66
N VAL A 132 -7.65 -15.22 -9.22
CA VAL A 132 -8.93 -14.77 -8.65
C VAL A 132 -8.69 -13.96 -7.38
N PHE A 133 -7.85 -14.47 -6.48
CA PHE A 133 -7.55 -13.75 -5.23
C PHE A 133 -6.71 -12.49 -5.47
N ALA A 134 -5.83 -12.50 -6.48
CA ALA A 134 -5.11 -11.30 -6.91
C ALA A 134 -6.07 -10.21 -7.39
N GLU A 135 -7.02 -10.55 -8.27
CA GLU A 135 -8.05 -9.64 -8.77
C GLU A 135 -8.95 -9.13 -7.64
N CYS A 136 -9.35 -9.99 -6.71
CA CYS A 136 -10.11 -9.59 -5.51
C CYS A 136 -9.35 -8.59 -4.64
N LEU A 137 -8.06 -8.79 -4.40
CA LEU A 137 -7.29 -7.81 -3.61
C LEU A 137 -7.23 -6.48 -4.35
N LEU A 138 -6.96 -6.48 -5.65
CA LEU A 138 -6.84 -5.26 -6.46
C LEU A 138 -8.17 -4.52 -6.63
N SER A 139 -9.31 -5.21 -6.62
CA SER A 139 -10.62 -4.54 -6.59
C SER A 139 -10.90 -3.86 -5.25
N ILE A 140 -10.31 -4.35 -4.15
CA ILE A 140 -10.42 -3.72 -2.83
C ILE A 140 -9.47 -2.53 -2.71
N VAL A 141 -8.19 -2.69 -3.08
CA VAL A 141 -7.16 -1.66 -2.78
C VAL A 141 -6.91 -0.69 -3.93
N GLY A 142 -7.32 -1.04 -5.15
CA GLY A 142 -6.96 -0.32 -6.36
C GLY A 142 -5.47 -0.38 -6.70
N HIS A 143 -5.09 0.26 -7.80
CA HIS A 143 -3.68 0.42 -8.16
C HIS A 143 -3.01 1.51 -7.33
N PHE A 144 -3.71 2.56 -6.90
CA PHE A 144 -3.13 3.62 -6.08
C PHE A 144 -3.47 3.37 -4.61
N PRO A 145 -2.49 3.11 -3.73
CA PRO A 145 -2.76 2.79 -2.33
C PRO A 145 -3.33 4.00 -1.57
N GLN A 146 -4.05 3.73 -0.48
CA GLN A 146 -4.49 4.78 0.44
C GLN A 146 -3.28 5.59 0.95
N GLY A 147 -3.42 6.91 1.01
CA GLY A 147 -2.35 7.84 1.36
C GLY A 147 -1.45 8.22 0.18
N TYR A 148 -1.65 7.65 -1.02
CA TYR A 148 -0.91 8.05 -2.21
C TYR A 148 -1.33 9.46 -2.67
N GLY A 149 -0.33 10.29 -3.01
CA GLY A 149 -0.57 11.64 -3.53
C GLY A 149 -0.73 11.64 -5.04
N ILE A 150 -1.95 11.88 -5.51
CA ILE A 150 -2.31 12.02 -6.91
C ILE A 150 -2.11 13.47 -7.36
N THR A 151 -1.42 13.67 -8.47
CA THR A 151 -1.44 14.94 -9.21
C THR A 151 -2.36 14.78 -10.41
N TYR A 152 -3.27 15.73 -10.61
CA TYR A 152 -4.27 15.63 -11.66
C TYR A 152 -4.60 16.97 -12.30
N ILE A 153 -5.13 16.91 -13.53
CA ILE A 153 -5.69 18.07 -14.24
C ILE A 153 -7.13 18.27 -13.77
N PRO A 154 -7.46 19.37 -13.08
CA PRO A 154 -8.84 19.65 -12.71
C PRO A 154 -9.64 20.03 -13.95
N LYS A 155 -10.96 19.82 -13.86
CA LYS A 155 -11.92 20.29 -14.85
C LYS A 155 -12.57 21.60 -14.41
N ASP A 156 -12.89 22.46 -15.37
CA ASP A 156 -13.69 23.66 -15.13
C ASP A 156 -15.20 23.34 -15.08
N ASN A 157 -16.03 24.37 -15.03
CA ASN A 157 -17.49 24.24 -14.98
C ASN A 157 -18.09 23.62 -16.26
N ASP A 158 -17.39 23.74 -17.39
CA ASP A 158 -17.78 23.19 -18.69
C ASP A 158 -17.16 21.80 -18.94
N MET A 159 -16.62 21.18 -17.88
CA MET A 159 -15.96 19.87 -17.89
C MET A 159 -14.72 19.79 -18.78
N GLN A 160 -14.14 20.95 -19.11
CA GLN A 160 -12.91 21.07 -19.89
C GLN A 160 -11.67 21.01 -18.99
N ASP A 161 -10.60 20.45 -19.53
CA ASP A 161 -9.32 20.35 -18.84
C ASP A 161 -8.72 21.75 -18.65
N MET A 162 -8.35 22.08 -17.42
CA MET A 162 -7.70 23.36 -17.12
C MET A 162 -6.20 23.29 -17.44
N GLU A 163 -5.59 24.43 -17.77
CA GLU A 163 -4.13 24.57 -17.96
C GLU A 163 -3.36 24.63 -16.63
N ARG A 164 -3.67 23.73 -15.70
CA ARG A 164 -3.00 23.59 -14.41
C ARG A 164 -3.13 22.18 -13.87
N TYR A 165 -2.40 21.89 -12.80
CA TYR A 165 -2.61 20.69 -12.01
C TYR A 165 -2.94 21.02 -10.55
N GLU A 166 -3.60 20.07 -9.90
CA GLU A 166 -3.97 20.11 -8.49
C GLU A 166 -3.59 18.78 -7.83
N TYR A 167 -3.61 18.77 -6.51
CA TYR A 167 -3.24 17.64 -5.67
C TYR A 167 -4.47 17.05 -4.97
N ALA A 168 -4.50 15.73 -4.94
CA ALA A 168 -5.47 14.95 -4.16
C ALA A 168 -4.77 13.77 -3.47
N ILE A 169 -5.40 13.23 -2.44
CA ILE A 169 -4.86 12.11 -1.66
C ILE A 169 -5.84 10.95 -1.80
N VAL A 170 -5.37 9.74 -2.11
CA VAL A 170 -6.24 8.55 -2.10
C VAL A 170 -6.68 8.27 -0.67
N THR A 171 -7.99 8.25 -0.43
CA THR A 171 -8.54 8.16 0.93
C THR A 171 -9.47 6.97 1.15
N GLU A 172 -10.00 6.39 0.08
CA GLU A 172 -11.01 5.35 0.14
C GLU A 172 -10.52 4.05 -0.53
N LEU A 173 -11.09 2.93 -0.08
CA LEU A 173 -10.94 1.60 -0.67
C LEU A 173 -12.15 1.27 -1.54
N ASN A 174 -12.09 0.14 -2.24
CA ASN A 174 -13.09 -0.39 -3.16
C ASN A 174 -13.44 0.60 -4.29
N PRO A 175 -12.45 1.05 -5.07
CA PRO A 175 -12.75 1.87 -6.24
C PRO A 175 -13.59 1.07 -7.24
N ALA A 176 -14.49 1.74 -7.95
CA ALA A 176 -15.30 1.10 -8.99
C ALA A 176 -14.45 0.53 -10.15
N ASP A 177 -13.32 1.17 -10.42
CA ASP A 177 -12.26 0.71 -11.31
C ASP A 177 -10.92 0.84 -10.58
N PRO A 178 -10.08 -0.22 -10.49
CA PRO A 178 -8.77 -0.18 -9.85
C PRO A 178 -7.84 0.96 -10.33
N TYR A 179 -8.00 1.46 -11.56
CA TYR A 179 -7.20 2.56 -12.11
C TYR A 179 -7.76 3.96 -11.79
N ILE A 180 -8.96 4.04 -11.22
CA ILE A 180 -9.66 5.30 -10.93
C ILE A 180 -9.78 5.44 -9.40
N PRO A 181 -8.75 6.01 -8.73
CA PRO A 181 -8.78 6.13 -7.29
C PRO A 181 -9.80 7.17 -6.82
N ARG A 182 -10.39 6.88 -5.66
CA ARG A 182 -11.21 7.83 -4.90
C ARG A 182 -10.34 8.65 -3.97
N CYS A 183 -10.27 9.93 -4.26
CA CYS A 183 -9.34 10.85 -3.65
C CYS A 183 -10.08 11.98 -2.94
N ARG A 184 -9.47 12.52 -1.89
CA ARG A 184 -9.89 13.78 -1.30
C ARG A 184 -9.00 14.90 -1.80
N VAL A 185 -9.62 15.96 -2.33
CA VAL A 185 -8.90 17.09 -2.90
C VAL A 185 -8.09 17.80 -1.81
N ALA A 186 -6.79 17.99 -2.06
CA ALA A 186 -5.86 18.65 -1.15
C ALA A 186 -5.52 20.08 -1.57
N THR A 187 -5.70 20.42 -2.85
CA THR A 187 -5.53 21.79 -3.35
C THR A 187 -6.69 22.21 -4.25
N ARG A 188 -7.05 23.49 -4.20
CA ARG A 188 -8.02 24.11 -5.10
C ARG A 188 -7.55 25.51 -5.48
N ASN A 189 -7.60 25.84 -6.76
CA ASN A 189 -7.09 27.10 -7.28
C ASN A 189 -5.64 27.34 -6.84
N LEU A 190 -4.82 26.28 -6.93
CA LEU A 190 -3.39 26.29 -6.57
C LEU A 190 -3.12 26.65 -5.10
N THR A 191 -4.07 26.36 -4.21
CA THR A 191 -3.95 26.62 -2.76
C THR A 191 -4.32 25.38 -1.97
N PHE A 192 -3.52 25.03 -0.97
CA PHE A 192 -3.83 23.91 -0.06
C PHE A 192 -5.07 24.19 0.77
N ILE A 193 -5.96 23.19 0.85
CA ILE A 193 -7.20 23.27 1.60
C ILE A 193 -7.22 22.23 2.73
N SER A 194 -7.89 22.57 3.83
CA SER A 194 -8.05 21.68 4.99
C SER A 194 -9.31 20.83 4.94
N GLY A 195 -10.19 21.02 3.95
CA GLY A 195 -11.44 20.29 3.79
C GLY A 195 -11.84 20.21 2.31
N GLY A 196 -11.56 19.08 1.68
CA GLY A 196 -11.90 18.81 0.28
C GLY A 196 -13.10 17.87 0.16
N HIS A 197 -13.80 17.92 -0.98
CA HIS A 197 -14.75 16.88 -1.37
C HIS A 197 -13.99 15.64 -1.86
N THR A 198 -14.63 14.48 -1.78
CA THR A 198 -14.12 13.28 -2.45
C THR A 198 -14.45 13.34 -3.93
N ASN A 199 -13.47 13.10 -4.79
CA ASN A 199 -13.64 12.92 -6.23
C ASN A 199 -12.96 11.63 -6.73
N SER A 200 -13.44 11.11 -7.85
CA SER A 200 -12.75 10.06 -8.60
C SER A 200 -11.82 10.71 -9.60
N VAL A 201 -10.55 10.29 -9.65
CA VAL A 201 -9.58 10.82 -10.60
C VAL A 201 -9.36 9.84 -11.74
N ASN A 202 -9.89 10.16 -12.92
CA ASN A 202 -9.78 9.31 -14.10
C ASN A 202 -8.36 9.28 -14.67
N MET A 203 -8.05 8.22 -15.42
CA MET A 203 -6.75 8.04 -16.07
C MET A 203 -6.38 9.20 -17.02
N GLU A 204 -7.36 9.82 -17.68
CA GLU A 204 -7.17 10.92 -18.62
C GLU A 204 -6.76 12.25 -17.96
N SER A 205 -6.99 12.38 -16.65
CA SER A 205 -6.66 13.56 -15.85
C SER A 205 -5.51 13.29 -14.88
N ASN A 206 -5.26 12.04 -14.50
CA ASN A 206 -4.22 11.65 -13.56
C ASN A 206 -2.82 11.67 -14.22
N LEU A 207 -1.94 12.55 -13.74
CA LEU A 207 -0.61 12.78 -14.30
C LEU A 207 0.40 11.64 -14.06
N TYR A 208 0.00 10.62 -13.29
CA TYR A 208 0.73 9.36 -13.26
C TYR A 208 0.76 8.71 -14.66
N PHE A 209 -0.30 8.87 -15.45
CA PHE A 209 -0.37 8.36 -16.82
C PHE A 209 0.21 9.36 -17.81
N SER A 210 1.06 8.87 -18.71
CA SER A 210 1.71 9.69 -19.74
C SER A 210 0.72 10.44 -20.64
N THR A 211 -0.46 9.86 -20.90
CA THR A 211 -1.49 10.47 -21.74
C THR A 211 -2.01 11.78 -21.15
N ALA A 212 -2.26 11.82 -19.84
CA ALA A 212 -2.67 13.04 -19.14
C ALA A 212 -1.51 14.05 -19.10
N LYS A 213 -0.28 13.58 -18.83
CA LYS A 213 0.92 14.43 -18.78
C LYS A 213 1.15 15.23 -20.06
N LYS A 214 0.99 14.58 -21.23
CA LYS A 214 1.10 15.22 -22.56
C LYS A 214 0.15 16.39 -22.79
N LYS A 215 -0.97 16.47 -22.05
CA LYS A 215 -1.88 17.61 -22.15
C LYS A 215 -1.25 18.88 -21.58
N LEU A 216 -0.52 18.75 -20.46
CA LEU A 216 0.15 19.88 -19.81
C LEU A 216 1.51 20.23 -20.42
N GLU A 217 2.15 19.32 -21.16
CA GLU A 217 3.39 19.62 -21.90
C GLU A 217 3.20 20.73 -22.96
N LYS A 218 1.95 20.98 -23.38
CA LYS A 218 1.59 22.06 -24.30
C LYS A 218 1.45 23.43 -23.62
N VAL A 219 1.36 23.45 -22.29
CA VAL A 219 1.21 24.69 -21.51
C VAL A 219 2.56 25.40 -21.43
N ASN A 220 2.53 26.74 -21.42
CA ASN A 220 3.75 27.55 -21.33
C ASN A 220 4.59 27.15 -20.10
N PRO A 221 5.90 26.85 -20.25
CA PRO A 221 6.78 26.50 -19.14
C PRO A 221 6.77 27.52 -17.98
N ALA A 222 6.69 28.82 -18.29
CA ALA A 222 6.62 29.86 -17.26
C ALA A 222 5.36 29.75 -16.39
N ARG A 223 4.24 29.30 -16.97
CA ARG A 223 3.00 29.04 -16.25
C ARG A 223 3.13 27.80 -15.36
N LEU A 224 3.76 26.73 -15.86
CA LEU A 224 4.02 25.52 -15.08
C LEU A 224 4.96 25.80 -13.89
N GLU A 225 5.95 26.66 -14.09
CA GLU A 225 6.84 27.12 -13.01
C GLU A 225 6.07 27.91 -11.94
N GLU A 226 5.17 28.81 -12.33
CA GLU A 226 4.30 29.54 -11.39
C GLU A 226 3.42 28.58 -10.56
N ILE A 227 2.84 27.57 -11.20
CA ILE A 227 2.03 26.54 -10.53
C ILE A 227 2.90 25.78 -9.53
N LEU A 228 4.08 25.30 -9.95
CA LEU A 228 5.00 24.57 -9.10
C LEU A 228 5.43 25.41 -7.90
N ARG A 229 5.68 26.72 -8.08
CA ARG A 229 6.05 27.64 -7.00
C ARG A 229 4.96 27.79 -5.93
N LYS A 230 3.68 27.68 -6.32
CA LYS A 230 2.55 27.73 -5.39
C LYS A 230 2.33 26.42 -4.64
N LEU A 231 2.68 25.29 -5.25
CA LEU A 231 2.34 23.96 -4.76
C LEU A 231 3.51 23.17 -4.15
N ALA A 232 4.76 23.53 -4.44
CA ALA A 232 5.95 22.87 -3.90
C ALA A 232 6.62 23.70 -2.79
N SER A 233 6.78 23.10 -1.61
CA SER A 233 7.55 23.72 -0.51
C SER A 233 9.05 23.77 -0.78
N ASN A 234 9.57 22.88 -1.64
CA ASN A 234 10.98 22.82 -2.05
C ASN A 234 11.16 23.22 -3.54
N PHE A 235 10.52 24.33 -3.93
CA PHE A 235 10.51 24.81 -5.31
C PHE A 235 11.89 24.87 -5.98
N GLU A 236 12.92 25.34 -5.26
CA GLU A 236 14.28 25.51 -5.79
C GLU A 236 14.93 24.20 -6.24
N GLU A 237 14.64 23.08 -5.57
CA GLU A 237 15.11 21.74 -5.95
C GLU A 237 14.23 21.13 -7.05
N ARG A 238 12.92 21.41 -7.00
CA ARG A 238 11.93 20.85 -7.93
C ARG A 238 12.02 21.49 -9.32
N LYS A 239 12.34 22.78 -9.42
CA LYS A 239 12.40 23.51 -10.71
C LYS A 239 13.45 22.95 -11.66
N THR A 240 14.51 22.32 -11.12
CA THR A 240 15.59 21.70 -11.91
C THR A 240 15.29 20.27 -12.34
N LEU A 241 14.16 19.69 -11.91
CA LEU A 241 13.75 18.32 -12.24
C LEU A 241 12.68 18.32 -13.33
N ASP A 242 11.41 18.30 -12.92
CA ASP A 242 10.24 18.18 -13.80
C ASP A 242 9.15 19.11 -13.29
N LEU A 243 8.68 19.99 -14.18
CA LEU A 243 7.63 20.96 -13.87
C LEU A 243 6.25 20.32 -13.74
N ILE A 244 6.07 19.10 -14.29
CA ILE A 244 4.80 18.36 -14.29
C ILE A 244 4.96 17.07 -13.46
N PRO A 245 4.66 17.13 -12.15
CA PRO A 245 4.84 15.98 -11.27
C PRO A 245 3.83 14.87 -11.56
N SER A 246 4.31 13.63 -11.71
CA SER A 246 3.45 12.43 -11.83
C SER A 246 2.79 12.02 -10.51
N TYR A 247 3.29 12.54 -9.39
CA TYR A 247 2.79 12.31 -8.04
C TYR A 247 3.28 13.41 -7.11
N TRP A 248 2.68 13.50 -5.94
CA TRP A 248 3.17 14.34 -4.85
C TRP A 248 3.22 13.54 -3.55
N ASN A 249 3.97 14.02 -2.55
CA ASN A 249 4.10 13.34 -1.26
C ASN A 249 3.22 14.05 -0.21
N PRO A 250 2.13 13.41 0.28
CA PRO A 250 1.25 14.00 1.28
C PRO A 250 1.87 14.17 2.67
N TYR A 251 3.04 13.59 2.95
CA TYR A 251 3.71 13.71 4.24
C TYR A 251 3.85 15.18 4.68
N GLY A 252 4.40 16.03 3.80
CA GLY A 252 4.59 17.45 4.09
C GLY A 252 3.27 18.21 4.31
N PHE A 253 2.18 17.78 3.68
CA PHE A 253 0.85 18.36 3.90
C PHE A 253 0.37 18.13 5.33
N PHE A 254 0.52 16.90 5.84
CA PHE A 254 0.09 16.55 7.20
C PHE A 254 1.02 17.09 8.30
N CYS A 255 2.23 17.55 7.98
CA CYS A 255 3.09 18.24 8.94
C CYS A 255 2.48 19.57 9.44
N TYR A 256 1.59 20.20 8.67
CA TYR A 256 0.94 21.44 9.07
C TYR A 256 -0.36 21.17 9.83
N LYS A 257 -0.42 21.53 11.12
CA LYS A 257 -1.60 21.33 11.98
C LYS A 257 -2.93 21.79 11.34
N LYS A 258 -2.91 22.91 10.62
CA LYS A 258 -4.09 23.46 9.91
C LYS A 258 -4.63 22.56 8.79
N LEU A 259 -3.79 21.68 8.23
CA LEU A 259 -4.10 20.78 7.11
C LEU A 259 -4.41 19.34 7.57
N GLN A 260 -4.21 19.03 8.86
CA GLN A 260 -4.43 17.68 9.39
C GLN A 260 -5.89 17.24 9.39
N ASN A 261 -6.84 18.18 9.42
CA ASN A 261 -8.26 17.87 9.48
C ASN A 261 -8.92 17.74 8.11
N LEU A 262 -8.25 17.05 7.18
CA LEU A 262 -8.77 16.78 5.83
C LEU A 262 -10.16 16.11 5.87
N TRP A 263 -10.47 15.41 6.96
CA TRP A 263 -11.66 14.59 7.12
C TRP A 263 -12.93 15.37 7.46
N ASN A 264 -12.81 16.63 7.87
CA ASN A 264 -13.94 17.42 8.30
C ASN A 264 -14.95 17.61 7.16
N LYS A 265 -16.21 17.22 7.39
CA LYS A 265 -17.31 17.47 6.46
C LYS A 265 -17.71 18.93 6.65
N ALA A 266 -17.11 19.84 5.88
CA ALA A 266 -17.66 21.17 5.71
C ALA A 266 -18.89 21.08 4.78
#